data_AF-A0A3M0XMM1-F1
#
_entry.id   AF-A0A3M0XMM1-F1
#
_cell.length_a   1.000
_cell.length_b   1.000
_cell.length_c   1.000
_cell.angle_alpha   90.00
_cell.angle_beta   90.00
_cell.angle_gamma   90.00
#
_symmetry.space_group_name_H-M   'P 1'
#
loop_
_entity.id
_entity.type
_entity.pdbx_description
1 polymer ?
#
loop_
_entity_poly.entity_id
_entity_poly.type
_entity_poly.pdbx_seq_one_letter_code
_entity_poly.pdbx_strand_id
1 'polypeptide(L)'
;MSGERATQRRGEGGDVMAAASKLAPLLEHLEGLDGPAELETLRRLLALSGLTRRDLAPHVRFLDEHYARNIVSKSPHYEMVCVCWRPGQATPVHDHRGSSCAFLVVEGEAVEKVYGHAVDGALGPLEGEHVRPTGYICASSEADIHEVRNDGPDELITLHIYSPALTQLNIYDPVTGRAQGWAPHTVET
;
A
#
# COMPACT_ATOMS: atom_id res chain seq x y z
N MET A 1 -6.64 63.83 34.45
CA MET A 1 -7.29 62.51 34.48
C MET A 1 -7.11 61.92 33.08
N SER A 2 -5.98 61.27 32.76
CA SER A 2 -5.55 59.91 33.13
C SER A 2 -6.24 58.81 32.33
N GLY A 3 -5.44 58.07 31.55
CA GLY A 3 -5.70 56.74 30.98
C GLY A 3 -6.18 56.75 29.52
N GLU A 4 -5.72 55.90 28.59
CA GLU A 4 -4.69 54.86 28.57
C GLU A 4 -4.55 54.35 27.12
N ARG A 5 -3.37 53.88 26.73
CA ARG A 5 -3.12 53.20 25.44
C ARG A 5 -3.55 51.73 25.52
N ALA A 6 -4.09 51.17 24.44
CA ALA A 6 -4.02 49.73 24.14
C ALA A 6 -4.18 49.53 22.62
N THR A 7 -3.08 49.46 21.87
CA THR A 7 -2.42 48.22 21.41
C THR A 7 -3.30 47.35 20.52
N GLN A 8 -2.99 47.45 19.23
CA GLN A 8 -3.40 46.57 18.15
C GLN A 8 -2.94 45.14 18.44
N ARG A 9 -3.88 44.20 18.57
CA ARG A 9 -3.55 42.77 18.56
C ARG A 9 -3.57 42.26 17.12
N ARG A 10 -2.37 42.05 16.58
CA ARG A 10 -2.11 40.98 15.62
C ARG A 10 -2.34 39.66 16.37
N GLY A 11 -3.16 38.76 15.84
CA GLY A 11 -2.87 37.32 15.99
C GLY A 11 -1.97 36.99 14.80
N GLU A 12 -0.68 36.67 14.95
CA GLU A 12 -0.18 35.38 15.48
C GLU A 12 -0.98 34.26 14.78
N GLY A 13 -0.63 33.90 13.55
CA GLY A 13 0.67 33.32 13.23
C GLY A 13 0.74 31.91 13.81
N GLY A 14 -0.24 31.07 13.46
CA GLY A 14 -0.20 29.65 13.73
C GLY A 14 0.85 29.02 12.82
N ASP A 15 2.10 29.13 13.22
CA ASP A 15 3.19 28.33 12.68
C ASP A 15 2.99 26.90 13.20
N VAL A 16 2.08 26.18 12.53
CA VAL A 16 2.12 24.73 12.54
C VAL A 16 3.37 24.41 11.75
N MET A 17 4.50 24.24 12.43
CA MET A 17 5.72 23.72 11.81
C MET A 17 5.32 22.59 10.88
N ALA A 18 5.48 22.80 9.57
CA ALA A 18 5.25 21.77 8.59
C ALA A 18 6.19 20.62 8.95
N ALA A 19 5.65 19.57 9.57
CA ALA A 19 6.43 18.38 9.88
C ALA A 19 7.05 17.91 8.55
N ALA A 20 8.36 17.68 8.54
CA ALA A 20 9.04 17.19 7.36
C ALA A 20 8.34 15.91 6.89
N SER A 21 7.98 15.86 5.60
CA SER A 21 7.26 14.73 5.04
C SER A 21 8.09 13.44 5.19
N LYS A 22 7.57 12.47 5.94
CA LYS A 22 8.18 11.15 6.08
C LYS A 22 8.16 10.34 4.77
N LEU A 23 7.33 10.76 3.83
CA LEU A 23 7.23 10.14 2.51
C LEU A 23 8.39 10.57 1.59
N ALA A 24 8.94 11.77 1.80
CA ALA A 24 9.96 12.34 0.92
C ALA A 24 11.23 11.48 0.80
N PRO A 25 11.83 10.93 1.87
CA PRO A 25 13.02 10.08 1.74
C PRO A 25 12.75 8.78 0.97
N LEU A 26 11.53 8.24 1.06
CA LEU A 26 11.15 7.05 0.30
C LEU A 26 11.02 7.39 -1.19
N LEU A 27 10.35 8.50 -1.51
CA LEU A 27 10.20 8.97 -2.88
C LEU A 27 11.56 9.28 -3.52
N GLU A 28 12.42 10.04 -2.83
CA GLU A 28 13.76 10.37 -3.32
C GLU A 28 14.59 9.11 -3.63
N HIS A 29 14.52 8.09 -2.76
CA HIS A 29 15.21 6.82 -3.00
C HIS A 29 14.66 6.10 -4.23
N LEU A 30 13.33 6.01 -4.38
CA LEU A 30 12.70 5.31 -5.48
C LEU A 30 12.86 6.04 -6.82
N GLU A 31 12.78 7.38 -6.82
CA GLU A 31 13.02 8.22 -8.00
C GLU A 31 14.46 8.16 -8.48
N GLY A 32 15.41 7.88 -7.59
CA GLY A 32 16.81 7.66 -7.91
C GLY A 32 17.17 6.28 -8.48
N LEU A 33 16.21 5.35 -8.58
CA LEU A 33 16.44 4.02 -9.13
C LEU A 33 16.76 4.06 -10.63
N ASP A 34 17.82 3.36 -11.03
CA ASP A 34 18.22 3.12 -12.43
C ASP A 34 17.86 1.69 -12.92
N GLY A 35 17.19 0.92 -12.07
CA GLY A 35 16.75 -0.44 -12.31
C GLY A 35 15.77 -0.93 -11.22
N PRO A 36 15.21 -2.14 -11.35
CA PRO A 36 14.40 -2.72 -10.29
C PRO A 36 15.18 -2.86 -8.98
N ALA A 37 14.60 -2.36 -7.90
CA ALA A 37 15.05 -2.62 -6.54
C ALA A 37 14.75 -4.06 -6.09
N GLU A 38 15.65 -4.61 -5.29
CA GLU A 38 15.48 -5.91 -4.63
C GLU A 38 14.40 -5.87 -3.53
N LEU A 39 13.74 -7.01 -3.30
CA LEU A 39 12.66 -7.14 -2.31
C LEU A 39 13.09 -6.71 -0.90
N GLU A 40 14.29 -7.06 -0.46
CA GLU A 40 14.81 -6.68 0.86
C GLU A 40 15.01 -5.16 0.99
N THR A 41 15.39 -4.49 -0.10
CA THR A 41 15.48 -3.03 -0.14
C THR A 41 14.10 -2.41 0.08
N LEU A 42 13.07 -2.90 -0.61
CA LEU A 42 11.69 -2.41 -0.43
C LEU A 42 11.21 -2.59 1.01
N ARG A 43 11.40 -3.79 1.56
CA ARG A 43 11.03 -4.14 2.95
C ARG A 43 11.70 -3.21 3.95
N ARG A 44 13.00 -2.94 3.77
CA ARG A 44 13.78 -2.04 4.63
C ARG A 44 13.30 -0.60 4.55
N LEU A 45 12.99 -0.09 3.36
CA LEU A 45 12.47 1.27 3.17
C LEU A 45 11.16 1.48 3.94
N LEU A 46 10.23 0.52 3.82
CA LEU A 46 8.97 0.57 4.57
C LEU A 46 9.19 0.49 6.09
N ALA A 47 10.09 -0.38 6.55
CA ALA A 47 10.39 -0.57 7.98
C ALA A 47 10.97 0.68 8.65
N LEU A 48 11.75 1.47 7.91
CA LEU A 48 12.36 2.69 8.42
C LEU A 48 11.47 3.94 8.26
N SER A 49 10.37 3.82 7.52
CA SER A 49 9.54 4.97 7.11
C SER A 49 8.78 5.63 8.27
N GLY A 50 8.28 4.83 9.22
CA GLY A 50 7.41 5.30 10.29
C GLY A 50 6.17 6.06 9.80
N LEU A 51 5.68 5.72 8.60
CA LEU A 51 4.54 6.36 7.94
C LEU A 51 3.24 6.13 8.70
N THR A 52 2.37 7.14 8.64
CA THR A 52 1.03 7.11 9.22
C THR A 52 0.00 7.52 8.17
N ARG A 53 -1.30 7.35 8.46
CA ARG A 53 -2.39 7.86 7.62
C ARG A 53 -2.22 9.34 7.26
N ARG A 54 -1.73 10.17 8.19
CA ARG A 54 -1.51 11.60 7.96
C ARG A 54 -0.46 11.87 6.88
N ASP A 55 0.60 11.06 6.85
CA ASP A 55 1.67 11.21 5.86
C ASP A 55 1.21 10.83 4.44
N LEU A 56 0.16 10.02 4.33
CA LEU A 56 -0.46 9.60 3.07
C LEU A 56 -1.74 10.37 2.71
N ALA A 57 -2.15 11.35 3.51
CA ALA A 57 -3.48 11.97 3.43
C ALA A 57 -3.95 12.38 2.01
N PRO A 58 -3.10 12.94 1.11
CA PRO A 58 -3.52 13.28 -0.25
C PRO A 58 -3.93 12.08 -1.12
N HIS A 59 -3.48 10.88 -0.76
CA HIS A 59 -3.67 9.62 -1.49
C HIS A 59 -4.63 8.66 -0.79
N VAL A 60 -5.22 9.04 0.35
CA VAL A 60 -6.22 8.22 1.04
C VAL A 60 -7.59 8.52 0.45
N ARG A 61 -8.03 7.69 -0.50
CA ARG A 61 -9.35 7.78 -1.13
C ARG A 61 -9.95 6.39 -1.22
N PHE A 62 -11.16 6.24 -0.70
CA PHE A 62 -11.91 4.98 -0.71
C PHE A 62 -12.92 4.98 -1.84
N LEU A 63 -13.22 3.78 -2.34
CA LEU A 63 -14.35 3.51 -3.21
C LEU A 63 -15.23 2.46 -2.50
N ASP A 64 -16.54 2.54 -2.70
CA ASP A 64 -17.48 1.71 -1.95
C ASP A 64 -17.67 0.35 -2.64
N GLU A 65 -17.64 0.30 -3.98
CA GLU A 65 -17.86 -0.89 -4.78
C GLU A 65 -16.66 -1.84 -4.78
N HIS A 66 -15.46 -1.26 -4.77
CA HIS A 66 -14.23 -2.01 -4.76
C HIS A 66 -13.14 -1.26 -4.02
N TYR A 67 -12.12 -2.02 -3.74
CA TYR A 67 -10.89 -1.60 -3.13
C TYR A 67 -10.22 -0.52 -4.01
N ALA A 68 -9.67 0.56 -3.45
CA ALA A 68 -9.10 1.67 -4.23
C ALA A 68 -7.57 1.64 -4.30
N ARG A 69 -7.02 1.74 -5.53
CA ARG A 69 -5.58 1.91 -5.79
C ARG A 69 -5.27 3.36 -6.16
N ASN A 70 -4.67 4.10 -5.22
CA ASN A 70 -4.31 5.51 -5.36
C ASN A 70 -2.80 5.64 -5.57
N ILE A 71 -2.37 5.92 -6.80
CA ILE A 71 -0.94 6.06 -7.11
C ILE A 71 -0.35 7.24 -6.32
N VAL A 72 0.76 6.95 -5.63
CA VAL A 72 1.57 7.96 -4.93
C VAL A 72 2.67 8.46 -5.85
N SER A 73 3.43 7.53 -6.44
CA SER A 73 4.43 7.82 -7.46
C SER A 73 4.70 6.58 -8.31
N LYS A 74 5.14 6.78 -9.55
CA LYS A 74 5.36 5.70 -10.51
C LYS A 74 6.45 6.05 -11.52
N SER A 75 7.29 5.08 -11.84
CA SER A 75 8.26 5.11 -12.94
C SER A 75 8.26 3.74 -13.63
N PRO A 76 9.11 3.48 -14.64
CA PRO A 76 9.31 2.11 -15.14
C PRO A 76 9.91 1.16 -14.09
N HIS A 77 10.67 1.68 -13.12
CA HIS A 77 11.41 0.89 -12.13
C HIS A 77 10.63 0.63 -10.84
N TYR A 78 9.56 1.37 -10.58
CA TYR A 78 8.72 1.11 -9.42
C TYR A 78 7.29 1.67 -9.56
N GLU A 79 6.36 1.12 -8.77
CA GLU A 79 5.07 1.73 -8.49
C GLU A 79 4.86 1.78 -6.98
N MET A 80 4.66 2.99 -6.44
CA MET A 80 4.21 3.20 -5.06
C MET A 80 2.72 3.56 -5.08
N VAL A 81 1.91 2.78 -4.37
CA VAL A 81 0.45 2.93 -4.38
C VAL A 81 -0.10 2.83 -2.97
N CYS A 82 -0.92 3.82 -2.61
CA CYS A 82 -1.73 3.84 -1.39
C CYS A 82 -3.05 3.14 -1.69
N VAL A 83 -3.34 2.12 -0.90
CA VAL A 83 -4.37 1.15 -1.19
C VAL A 83 -5.39 1.21 -0.05
N CYS A 84 -6.65 1.51 -0.36
CA CYS A 84 -7.66 1.94 0.63
C CYS A 84 -8.92 1.09 0.54
N TRP A 85 -9.16 0.27 1.57
CA TRP A 85 -10.22 -0.74 1.60
C TRP A 85 -11.35 -0.36 2.58
N ARG A 86 -12.60 -0.46 2.11
CA ARG A 86 -13.78 -0.52 2.98
C ARG A 86 -13.90 -1.91 3.64
N PRO A 87 -14.63 -2.01 4.77
CA PRO A 87 -14.98 -3.31 5.36
C PRO A 87 -15.57 -4.29 4.35
N GLY A 88 -15.08 -5.53 4.37
CA GLY A 88 -15.52 -6.62 3.49
C GLY A 88 -14.91 -6.63 2.09
N GLN A 89 -14.06 -5.67 1.74
CA GLN A 89 -13.36 -5.67 0.44
C GLN A 89 -12.14 -6.59 0.44
N ALA A 90 -11.87 -7.21 -0.70
CA ALA A 90 -10.79 -8.17 -0.90
C ALA A 90 -10.19 -8.07 -2.30
N THR A 91 -8.91 -8.39 -2.42
CA THR A 91 -8.30 -8.66 -3.72
C THR A 91 -8.81 -9.99 -4.29
N PRO A 92 -8.74 -10.21 -5.61
CA PRO A 92 -8.71 -11.57 -6.12
C PRO A 92 -7.46 -12.31 -5.60
N VAL A 93 -7.43 -13.63 -5.76
CA VAL A 93 -6.19 -14.41 -5.60
C VAL A 93 -5.27 -14.07 -6.76
N HIS A 94 -4.06 -13.57 -6.50
CA HIS A 94 -3.17 -13.07 -7.54
C HIS A 94 -1.68 -13.25 -7.25
N ASP A 95 -0.88 -13.22 -8.31
CA ASP A 95 0.58 -13.06 -8.27
C ASP A 95 1.00 -11.62 -8.69
N HIS A 96 2.30 -11.42 -8.94
CA HIS A 96 2.84 -10.10 -9.32
C HIS A 96 3.62 -10.09 -10.65
N ARG A 97 3.52 -11.15 -11.47
CA ARG A 97 4.14 -11.33 -12.81
C ARG A 97 5.37 -10.44 -13.10
N GLY A 98 6.52 -10.78 -12.55
CA GLY A 98 7.77 -10.08 -12.85
C GLY A 98 8.05 -8.86 -11.96
N SER A 99 7.22 -8.60 -10.94
CA SER A 99 7.38 -7.50 -9.99
C SER A 99 7.46 -8.03 -8.57
N SER A 100 8.51 -7.65 -7.84
CA SER A 100 8.55 -7.88 -6.38
C SER A 100 7.66 -6.87 -5.67
N CYS A 101 6.98 -7.30 -4.59
CA CYS A 101 6.11 -6.43 -3.81
C CYS A 101 6.52 -6.42 -2.34
N ALA A 102 6.60 -5.23 -1.73
CA ALA A 102 6.50 -5.11 -0.29
C ALA A 102 5.34 -4.18 0.06
N PHE A 103 4.56 -4.52 1.09
CA PHE A 103 3.51 -3.63 1.57
C PHE A 103 3.50 -3.46 3.08
N LEU A 104 3.18 -2.25 3.52
CA LEU A 104 3.02 -1.85 4.92
C LEU A 104 1.52 -1.70 5.22
N VAL A 105 1.04 -2.28 6.31
CA VAL A 105 -0.27 -1.93 6.88
C VAL A 105 -0.12 -0.61 7.63
N VAL A 106 -0.65 0.47 7.07
CA VAL A 106 -0.50 1.83 7.60
C VAL A 106 -1.57 2.11 8.65
N GLU A 107 -2.78 1.61 8.44
CA GLU A 107 -3.91 1.74 9.37
C GLU A 107 -4.88 0.58 9.19
N GLY A 108 -5.49 0.11 10.28
CA GLY A 108 -6.40 -1.02 10.29
C GLY A 108 -5.69 -2.37 10.42
N GLU A 109 -6.37 -3.42 9.95
CA GLU A 109 -5.93 -4.81 10.05
C GLU A 109 -6.25 -5.53 8.73
N ALA A 110 -5.24 -6.10 8.09
CA ALA A 110 -5.41 -6.91 6.88
C ALA A 110 -5.45 -8.39 7.22
N VAL A 111 -6.22 -9.16 6.47
CA VAL A 111 -6.11 -10.61 6.46
C VAL A 111 -5.42 -11.03 5.18
N GLU A 112 -4.33 -11.77 5.31
CA GLU A 112 -3.56 -12.30 4.18
C GLU A 112 -3.66 -13.82 4.14
N LYS A 113 -3.86 -14.36 2.94
CA LYS A 113 -3.84 -15.80 2.69
C LYS A 113 -2.93 -16.12 1.51
N VAL A 114 -1.96 -16.99 1.75
CA VAL A 114 -0.97 -17.39 0.75
C VAL A 114 -1.37 -18.73 0.13
N TYR A 115 -1.26 -18.82 -1.19
CA TYR A 115 -1.61 -19.99 -1.98
C TYR A 115 -0.38 -20.58 -2.67
N GLY A 116 -0.47 -21.85 -3.00
CA GLY A 116 0.54 -22.56 -3.77
C GLY A 116 -0.09 -23.63 -4.64
N HIS A 117 0.64 -24.01 -5.68
CA HIS A 117 0.18 -25.05 -6.59
C HIS A 117 0.28 -26.42 -5.92
N ALA A 118 -0.84 -27.13 -5.87
CA ALA A 118 -0.91 -28.53 -5.55
C ALA A 118 -0.35 -29.39 -6.69
N VAL A 119 -0.11 -30.67 -6.41
CA VAL A 119 0.48 -31.63 -7.38
C VAL A 119 -0.38 -31.81 -8.62
N ASP A 120 -1.70 -31.66 -8.50
CA ASP A 120 -2.68 -31.74 -9.59
C ASP A 120 -2.88 -30.42 -10.34
N GLY A 121 -2.15 -29.37 -9.98
CA GLY A 121 -2.21 -28.04 -10.58
C GLY A 121 -3.29 -27.12 -9.99
N ALA A 122 -4.12 -27.61 -9.05
CA ALA A 122 -5.05 -26.75 -8.31
C ALA A 122 -4.29 -25.77 -7.40
N LEU A 123 -4.95 -24.69 -7.01
CA LEU A 123 -4.43 -23.78 -5.98
C LEU A 123 -5.01 -24.17 -4.62
N GLY A 124 -4.11 -24.33 -3.64
CA GLY A 124 -4.49 -24.57 -2.25
C GLY A 124 -3.81 -23.55 -1.34
N PRO A 125 -4.40 -23.25 -0.17
CA PRO A 125 -3.71 -22.46 0.84
C PRO A 125 -2.45 -23.19 1.31
N LEU A 126 -1.31 -22.50 1.29
CA LEU A 126 -0.04 -23.05 1.82
C LEU A 126 -0.06 -23.08 3.34
N GLU A 127 -0.66 -22.05 3.94
CA GLU A 127 -0.79 -21.88 5.38
C GLU A 127 -2.21 -21.43 5.73
N GLY A 128 -2.47 -21.23 7.03
CA GLY A 128 -3.70 -20.60 7.48
C GLY A 128 -3.82 -19.17 7.00
N GLU A 129 -4.93 -18.54 7.35
CA GLU A 129 -5.10 -17.10 7.15
C GLU A 129 -4.35 -16.36 8.25
N HIS A 130 -3.73 -15.24 7.89
CA HIS A 130 -2.94 -14.48 8.83
C HIS A 130 -3.45 -13.06 8.97
N VAL A 131 -3.68 -12.68 10.22
CA VAL A 131 -4.00 -11.31 10.60
C VAL A 131 -2.72 -10.46 10.61
N ARG A 132 -2.74 -9.34 9.90
CA ARG A 132 -1.65 -8.38 9.71
C ARG A 132 -2.06 -7.04 10.32
N PRO A 133 -1.63 -6.73 11.55
CA PRO A 133 -2.01 -5.49 12.22
C PRO A 133 -1.28 -4.29 11.62
N THR A 134 -1.72 -3.08 11.98
CA THR A 134 -0.99 -1.84 11.70
C THR A 134 0.49 -1.94 12.08
N GLY A 135 1.37 -1.49 11.17
CA GLY A 135 2.81 -1.60 11.28
C GLY A 135 3.40 -2.90 10.72
N TYR A 136 2.58 -3.89 10.38
CA TYR A 136 3.05 -5.11 9.73
C TYR A 136 3.57 -4.82 8.31
N ILE A 137 4.67 -5.47 7.94
CA ILE A 137 5.24 -5.38 6.60
C ILE A 137 5.30 -6.77 6.00
N CYS A 138 4.62 -6.95 4.87
CA CYS A 138 4.76 -8.12 4.03
C CYS A 138 5.83 -7.85 2.96
N ALA A 139 6.56 -8.90 2.61
CA ALA A 139 7.49 -8.92 1.48
C ALA A 139 7.19 -10.18 0.67
N SER A 140 6.72 -9.99 -0.56
CA SER A 140 6.30 -11.04 -1.47
C SER A 140 7.15 -11.01 -2.74
N SER A 141 7.64 -12.18 -3.12
CA SER A 141 8.29 -12.40 -4.41
C SER A 141 7.29 -12.32 -5.57
N GLU A 142 7.78 -12.20 -6.79
CA GLU A 142 6.93 -12.08 -7.98
C GLU A 142 5.97 -13.27 -8.20
N ALA A 143 6.37 -14.45 -7.72
CA ALA A 143 5.66 -15.71 -7.89
C ALA A 143 4.76 -16.05 -6.70
N ASP A 144 4.80 -15.26 -5.64
CA ASP A 144 3.96 -15.48 -4.46
C ASP A 144 2.51 -15.18 -4.83
N ILE A 145 1.63 -16.15 -4.56
CA ILE A 145 0.21 -16.05 -4.85
C ILE A 145 -0.52 -15.76 -3.55
N HIS A 146 -1.27 -14.66 -3.48
CA HIS A 146 -2.01 -14.33 -2.27
C HIS A 146 -3.34 -13.63 -2.51
N GLU A 147 -4.13 -13.58 -1.44
CA GLU A 147 -5.33 -12.79 -1.30
C GLU A 147 -5.16 -11.90 -0.07
N VAL A 148 -5.49 -10.62 -0.21
CA VAL A 148 -5.49 -9.65 0.89
C VAL A 148 -6.91 -9.12 1.07
N ARG A 149 -7.39 -9.12 2.31
CA ARG A 149 -8.77 -8.76 2.64
C ARG A 149 -8.83 -7.79 3.80
N ASN A 150 -9.90 -6.99 3.83
CA ASN A 150 -10.35 -6.27 5.01
C ASN A 150 -11.57 -6.99 5.60
N ASP A 151 -11.35 -7.97 6.46
CA ASP A 151 -12.43 -8.71 7.13
C ASP A 151 -12.93 -7.96 8.40
N GLY A 152 -12.27 -6.86 8.78
CA GLY A 152 -12.56 -6.06 9.96
C GLY A 152 -13.70 -5.05 9.77
N PRO A 153 -14.16 -4.42 10.87
CA PRO A 153 -15.24 -3.43 10.83
C PRO A 153 -14.78 -2.02 10.40
N ASP A 154 -13.46 -1.78 10.39
CA ASP A 154 -12.86 -0.46 10.16
C ASP A 154 -12.26 -0.33 8.76
N GLU A 155 -11.91 0.90 8.37
CA GLU A 155 -11.11 1.16 7.16
C GLU A 155 -9.72 0.52 7.27
N LEU A 156 -9.21 0.02 6.14
CA LEU A 156 -7.83 -0.48 6.04
C LEU A 156 -7.07 0.34 4.99
N ILE A 157 -5.87 0.79 5.35
CA ILE A 157 -4.94 1.49 4.47
C ILE A 157 -3.62 0.72 4.43
N THR A 158 -3.21 0.30 3.25
CA THR A 158 -1.90 -0.30 3.01
C THR A 158 -1.10 0.56 2.01
N LEU A 159 0.23 0.57 2.15
CA LEU A 159 1.14 1.19 1.18
C LEU A 159 1.97 0.10 0.52
N HIS A 160 1.80 -0.09 -0.78
CA HIS A 160 2.53 -1.07 -1.57
C HIS A 160 3.63 -0.38 -2.37
N ILE A 161 4.78 -1.05 -2.48
CA ILE A 161 5.84 -0.73 -3.42
C ILE A 161 6.09 -1.96 -4.28
N TYR A 162 5.91 -1.79 -5.58
CA TYR A 162 6.19 -2.79 -6.62
C TYR A 162 7.46 -2.41 -7.36
N SER A 163 8.32 -3.39 -7.67
CA SER A 163 9.58 -3.17 -8.40
C SER A 163 9.95 -4.37 -9.30
N PRO A 164 10.04 -4.21 -10.63
CA PRO A 164 9.67 -3.03 -11.43
C PRO A 164 8.19 -2.63 -11.24
N ALA A 165 7.76 -1.52 -11.83
CA ALA A 165 6.35 -1.12 -11.73
C ALA A 165 5.40 -2.26 -12.17
N LEU A 166 4.34 -2.47 -11.39
CA LEU A 166 3.37 -3.52 -11.66
C LEU A 166 2.58 -3.17 -12.93
N THR A 167 2.80 -3.92 -13.99
CA THR A 167 2.11 -3.74 -15.28
C THR A 167 1.10 -4.84 -15.56
N GLN A 168 1.30 -6.02 -14.98
CA GLN A 168 0.44 -7.17 -15.15
C GLN A 168 0.48 -8.04 -13.88
N LEU A 169 -0.59 -8.80 -13.66
CA LEU A 169 -0.66 -9.90 -12.71
C LEU A 169 -1.48 -11.05 -13.32
N ASN A 170 -1.42 -12.23 -12.70
CA ASN A 170 -2.42 -13.27 -12.86
C ASN A 170 -3.48 -13.13 -11.79
N ILE A 171 -4.74 -13.25 -12.19
CA ILE A 171 -5.85 -13.57 -11.29
C ILE A 171 -6.11 -15.06 -11.39
N TYR A 172 -6.19 -15.72 -10.25
CA TYR A 172 -6.45 -17.14 -10.16
C TYR A 172 -7.85 -17.43 -9.63
N ASP A 173 -8.48 -18.45 -10.20
CA ASP A 173 -9.62 -19.11 -9.58
C ASP A 173 -9.08 -20.11 -8.53
N PRO A 174 -9.38 -19.91 -7.23
CA PRO A 174 -8.86 -20.78 -6.17
C PRO A 174 -9.44 -22.20 -6.22
N VAL A 175 -10.56 -22.43 -6.91
CA VAL A 175 -11.17 -23.76 -7.05
C VAL A 175 -10.55 -24.51 -8.22
N THR A 176 -10.37 -23.84 -9.36
CA THR A 176 -9.91 -24.50 -10.59
C THR A 176 -8.42 -24.36 -10.87
N GLY A 177 -7.72 -23.48 -10.16
CA GLY A 177 -6.31 -23.16 -10.39
C GLY A 177 -6.05 -22.38 -11.68
N ARG A 178 -7.09 -22.03 -12.44
CA ARG A 178 -6.96 -21.33 -13.73
C ARG A 178 -6.51 -19.90 -13.51
N ALA A 179 -5.53 -19.47 -14.31
CA ALA A 179 -4.97 -18.13 -14.29
C ALA A 179 -5.43 -17.32 -15.50
N GLN A 180 -5.74 -16.04 -15.30
CA GLN A 180 -5.96 -15.07 -16.35
C GLN A 180 -5.08 -13.85 -16.14
N GLY A 181 -4.39 -13.39 -17.19
CA GLY A 181 -3.63 -12.15 -17.15
C GLY A 181 -4.54 -10.94 -16.99
N TRP A 182 -4.18 -10.03 -16.10
CA TRP A 182 -4.94 -8.82 -15.80
C TRP A 182 -4.01 -7.62 -15.59
N ALA A 183 -4.47 -6.44 -16.01
CA ALA A 183 -3.76 -5.18 -15.86
C ALA A 183 -4.36 -4.38 -14.68
N PRO A 184 -3.54 -3.91 -13.73
CA PRO A 184 -4.00 -3.10 -12.62
C PRO A 184 -4.80 -1.86 -13.03
N HIS A 185 -6.06 -1.77 -12.58
CA HIS A 185 -6.83 -0.52 -12.65
C HIS A 185 -6.44 0.40 -11.49
N THR A 186 -6.31 1.69 -11.78
CA THR A 186 -6.07 2.75 -10.81
C THR A 186 -7.27 3.68 -10.77
N VAL A 187 -7.49 4.35 -9.63
CA VAL A 187 -8.44 5.46 -9.60
C VAL A 187 -7.85 6.60 -10.42
N GLU A 188 -8.50 6.97 -11.53
CA GLU A 188 -8.10 8.15 -12.30
C GLU A 188 -8.30 9.42 -11.45
N THR A 189 -7.35 10.35 -11.56
CA THR A 189 -7.33 11.61 -10.79
C THR A 189 -8.35 12.62 -11.28
#